data_AF-A0A9E6B0C6-F1
#
_entry.id   AF-A0A9E6B0C6-F1
#
_cell.length_a   1.000
_cell.length_b   1.000
_cell.length_c   1.000
_cell.angle_alpha   90.00
_cell.angle_beta   90.00
_cell.angle_gamma   90.00
#
_symmetry.space_group_name_H-M   'P 1'
#
loop_
_entity.id
_entity.type
_entity.pdbx_description
1 polymer ?
#
loop_
_entity_poly.entity_id
_entity_poly.type
_entity_poly.pdbx_seq_one_letter_code
_entity_poly.pdbx_strand_id
1 'polypeptide(L)'
;MNFHDIRLPDFITAYAITRPVFSTKIVKTKSGREIRSNDSSNLQHRIIIKNCILSAAEFQQFYSFFIARQGRRYSFRFRNYLNYQVFDQVIGEGDDKTNKFQLMINYSDKIIPLQQKITKPILKTLSLAIDSNTINTEVDKYTGIVTLNKPLKKGSKLTASFEYDLVMRFAQDDFDITYQPCGAVALSEIELIEVEE
;
A
#
# COMPACT_ATOMS: atom_id res chain seq x y z
N MET A 1 -10.06 6.37 -11.22
CA MET A 1 -10.53 7.77 -11.15
C MET A 1 -11.05 8.21 -9.76
N ASN A 2 -11.00 7.34 -8.73
CA ASN A 2 -11.50 7.66 -7.38
C ASN A 2 -10.38 7.69 -6.33
N PHE A 3 -9.25 8.34 -6.63
CA PHE A 3 -8.12 8.48 -5.72
C PHE A 3 -7.85 9.96 -5.43
N HIS A 4 -7.75 10.31 -4.15
CA HIS A 4 -7.28 11.61 -3.70
C HIS A 4 -5.84 11.48 -3.20
N ASP A 5 -4.93 12.25 -3.80
CA ASP A 5 -3.50 12.24 -3.50
C ASP A 5 -3.19 12.99 -2.20
N ILE A 6 -3.67 12.43 -1.10
CA ILE A 6 -3.58 12.99 0.25
C ILE A 6 -3.47 11.84 1.26
N ARG A 7 -2.69 12.05 2.31
CA ARG A 7 -2.45 11.05 3.34
C ARG A 7 -3.43 11.18 4.48
N LEU A 8 -3.92 10.04 4.97
CA LEU A 8 -4.63 9.95 6.25
C LEU A 8 -3.79 10.62 7.35
N PRO A 9 -4.38 11.45 8.24
CA PRO A 9 -3.60 12.15 9.25
C PRO A 9 -2.77 11.18 10.10
N ASP A 10 -1.48 11.49 10.27
CA ASP A 10 -0.51 10.55 10.84
C ASP A 10 -0.85 10.14 12.29
N PHE A 11 -1.48 11.01 13.09
CA PHE A 11 -1.90 10.67 14.46
C PHE A 11 -2.92 9.50 14.50
N ILE A 12 -3.70 9.28 13.43
CA ILE A 12 -4.61 8.14 13.33
C ILE A 12 -3.82 6.83 13.14
N THR A 13 -2.70 6.88 12.42
CA THR A 13 -1.92 5.69 12.09
C THR A 13 -1.32 5.01 13.32
N ALA A 14 -1.13 5.74 14.42
CA ALA A 14 -0.69 5.18 15.69
C ALA A 14 -1.69 4.17 16.29
N TYR A 15 -2.97 4.26 15.92
CA TYR A 15 -4.04 3.36 16.36
C TYR A 15 -4.33 2.23 15.36
N ALA A 16 -3.57 2.17 14.28
CA ALA A 16 -3.81 1.24 13.18
C ALA A 16 -3.24 -0.15 13.45
N ILE A 17 -4.09 -1.16 13.31
CA ILE A 17 -3.74 -2.56 13.33
C ILE A 17 -3.73 -3.05 11.88
N THR A 18 -2.56 -3.42 11.38
CA THR A 18 -2.39 -3.91 10.00
C THR A 18 -2.63 -5.41 9.93
N ARG A 19 -3.50 -5.85 9.02
CA ARG A 19 -3.78 -7.27 8.75
C ARG A 19 -3.43 -7.60 7.30
N PRO A 20 -2.37 -8.39 7.03
CA PRO A 20 -2.17 -8.98 5.71
C PRO A 20 -3.24 -10.06 5.45
N VAL A 21 -3.81 -10.06 4.26
CA VAL A 21 -4.92 -10.92 3.85
C VAL A 21 -4.61 -11.55 2.50
N PHE A 22 -4.84 -12.87 2.42
CA PHE A 22 -4.80 -13.65 1.18
C PHE A 22 -6.18 -14.26 0.92
N SER A 23 -6.53 -14.44 -0.35
CA SER A 23 -7.83 -15.00 -0.74
C SER A 23 -7.71 -16.48 -1.10
N THR A 24 -7.83 -17.36 -0.10
CA THR A 24 -7.74 -18.82 -0.31
C THR A 24 -9.11 -19.48 -0.09
N LYS A 25 -9.63 -20.14 -1.13
CA LYS A 25 -10.80 -21.02 -1.00
C LYS A 25 -10.38 -22.40 -0.52
N ILE A 26 -11.15 -22.92 0.44
CA ILE A 26 -10.94 -24.24 1.02
C ILE A 26 -12.21 -25.07 0.81
N VAL A 27 -12.07 -26.20 0.12
CA VAL A 27 -13.15 -27.18 -0.10
C VAL A 27 -12.77 -28.50 0.55
N LYS A 28 -13.66 -29.04 1.39
CA LYS A 28 -13.52 -30.40 1.93
C LYS A 28 -14.37 -31.37 1.10
N THR A 29 -13.74 -32.41 0.56
CA THR A 29 -14.44 -33.47 -0.18
C THR A 29 -15.23 -34.37 0.78
N LYS A 30 -16.19 -35.12 0.26
CA LYS A 30 -16.92 -36.15 1.03
C LYS A 30 -16.02 -37.21 1.66
N SER A 31 -14.82 -37.43 1.09
CA SER A 31 -13.79 -38.33 1.61
C SER A 31 -12.88 -37.69 2.68
N GLY A 32 -13.14 -36.45 3.08
CA GLY A 32 -12.37 -35.74 4.11
C GLY A 32 -11.07 -35.08 3.62
N ARG A 33 -10.78 -35.10 2.32
CA ARG A 33 -9.60 -34.42 1.75
C ARG A 33 -9.87 -32.93 1.62
N GLU A 34 -8.85 -32.12 1.89
CA GLU A 34 -8.90 -30.67 1.75
C GLU A 34 -8.23 -30.24 0.44
N ILE A 35 -8.95 -29.46 -0.37
CA ILE A 35 -8.45 -28.81 -1.57
C ILE A 35 -8.39 -27.31 -1.30
N ARG A 36 -7.21 -26.72 -1.55
CA ARG A 36 -6.98 -25.28 -1.41
C ARG A 36 -6.75 -24.70 -2.80
N SER A 37 -7.53 -23.68 -3.15
CA SER A 37 -7.38 -22.94 -4.40
C SER A 37 -7.23 -21.48 -4.05
N ASN A 38 -6.24 -20.83 -4.65
CA ASN A 38 -6.00 -19.41 -4.43
C ASN A 38 -6.84 -18.60 -5.42
N ASP A 39 -7.74 -17.75 -4.92
CA ASP A 39 -8.59 -16.89 -5.75
C ASP A 39 -7.81 -15.65 -6.23
N SER A 40 -6.88 -15.15 -5.41
CA SER A 40 -5.97 -14.05 -5.77
C SER A 40 -4.61 -14.29 -5.13
N SER A 41 -3.56 -14.25 -5.95
CA SER A 41 -2.17 -14.34 -5.48
C SER A 41 -1.66 -13.07 -4.84
N ASN A 42 -2.42 -11.98 -4.91
CA ASN A 42 -1.97 -10.68 -4.41
C ASN A 42 -2.21 -10.58 -2.90
N LEU A 43 -1.19 -10.10 -2.19
CA LEU A 43 -1.31 -9.66 -0.81
C LEU A 43 -2.23 -8.42 -0.78
N GLN A 44 -3.24 -8.45 0.08
CA GLN A 44 -4.05 -7.30 0.42
C GLN A 44 -3.85 -6.93 1.88
N HIS A 45 -4.00 -5.64 2.20
CA HIS A 45 -3.97 -5.14 3.55
C HIS A 45 -5.37 -4.67 3.98
N ARG A 46 -5.78 -5.12 5.16
CA ARG A 46 -6.93 -4.59 5.88
C ARG A 46 -6.40 -3.88 7.12
N ILE A 47 -6.76 -2.61 7.27
CA ILE A 47 -6.33 -1.80 8.42
C ILE A 47 -7.52 -1.62 9.34
N ILE A 48 -7.31 -1.82 10.63
CA ILE A 48 -8.34 -1.61 11.64
C ILE A 48 -7.84 -0.57 12.64
N ILE A 49 -8.53 0.56 12.72
CA ILE A 49 -8.30 1.61 13.70
C ILE A 49 -9.21 1.31 14.89
N LYS A 50 -8.63 1.00 16.05
CA LYS A 50 -9.35 0.72 17.30
C LYS A 50 -8.75 1.50 18.46
N ASN A 51 -9.55 1.67 19.52
CA ASN A 51 -9.15 2.36 20.74
C ASN A 51 -8.61 3.77 20.45
N CYS A 52 -9.14 4.43 19.42
CA CYS A 52 -8.68 5.72 18.97
C CYS A 52 -9.35 6.81 19.80
N ILE A 53 -8.55 7.51 20.61
CA ILE A 53 -8.97 8.63 21.45
C ILE A 53 -8.21 9.85 20.96
N LEU A 54 -8.95 10.85 20.50
CA LEU A 54 -8.43 12.05 19.87
C LEU A 54 -8.73 13.28 20.72
N SER A 55 -7.87 14.29 20.66
CA SER A 55 -8.24 15.64 21.06
C SER A 55 -9.34 16.19 20.14
N ALA A 56 -10.04 17.24 20.58
CA ALA A 56 -11.05 17.90 19.76
C ALA A 56 -10.50 18.39 18.40
N ALA A 57 -9.25 18.89 18.39
CA ALA A 57 -8.60 19.37 17.17
C ALA A 57 -8.26 18.24 16.19
N GLU A 58 -7.66 17.15 16.69
CA GLU A 58 -7.37 15.95 15.89
C GLU A 58 -8.66 15.32 15.34
N PHE A 59 -9.71 15.26 16.16
CA PHE A 59 -11.01 14.78 15.72
C PHE A 59 -11.57 15.63 14.58
N GLN A 60 -11.53 16.97 14.69
CA GLN A 60 -12.02 17.84 13.61
C GLN A 60 -11.24 17.65 12.30
N GLN A 61 -9.92 17.45 12.40
CA GLN A 61 -9.09 17.16 11.23
C GLN A 61 -9.45 15.81 10.60
N PHE A 62 -9.62 14.76 11.41
CA PHE A 62 -10.02 13.44 10.93
C PHE A 62 -11.45 13.43 10.36
N TYR A 63 -12.40 14.08 11.04
CA TYR A 63 -13.78 14.18 10.59
C TYR A 63 -13.89 14.91 9.24
N SER A 64 -13.17 16.02 9.09
CA SER A 64 -13.07 16.74 7.81
C SER A 64 -12.46 15.86 6.71
N PHE A 65 -11.44 15.07 7.05
CA PHE A 65 -10.84 14.10 6.13
C PHE A 65 -11.87 13.05 5.68
N PHE A 66 -12.65 12.49 6.60
CA PHE A 66 -13.68 11.49 6.31
C PHE A 66 -14.78 12.05 5.41
N ILE A 67 -15.35 13.20 5.76
CA ILE A 67 -16.44 13.83 4.99
C ILE A 67 -15.97 14.19 3.59
N ALA A 68 -14.77 14.72 3.43
CA ALA A 68 -14.20 15.03 2.12
C ALA A 68 -13.94 13.78 1.24
N ARG A 69 -13.96 12.58 1.81
CA ARG A 69 -13.81 11.28 1.10
C ARG A 69 -15.18 10.61 0.88
N GLN A 70 -16.25 11.20 1.42
CA GLN A 70 -17.62 10.72 1.31
C GLN A 70 -17.73 9.23 1.69
N GLY A 71 -17.20 8.89 2.87
CA GLY A 71 -17.20 7.51 3.36
C GLY A 71 -16.35 6.60 2.47
N ARG A 72 -16.95 5.53 1.96
CA ARG A 72 -16.24 4.50 1.17
C ARG A 72 -15.90 4.92 -0.27
N ARG A 73 -16.28 6.12 -0.70
CA ARG A 73 -16.27 6.52 -2.12
C ARG A 73 -14.86 6.74 -2.70
N TYR A 74 -13.99 7.43 -1.97
CA TYR A 74 -12.66 7.82 -2.47
C TYR A 74 -11.53 7.14 -1.70
N SER A 75 -10.54 6.66 -2.43
CA SER A 75 -9.28 6.16 -1.86
C SER A 75 -8.28 7.29 -1.62
N PHE A 76 -7.33 7.03 -0.74
CA PHE A 76 -6.32 7.96 -0.25
C PHE A 76 -5.07 7.19 0.20
N ARG A 77 -4.02 7.91 0.58
CA ARG A 77 -2.77 7.30 1.05
C ARG A 77 -2.83 6.94 2.53
N PHE A 78 -2.38 5.74 2.86
CA PHE A 78 -2.14 5.29 4.22
C PHE A 78 -0.66 4.90 4.38
N ARG A 79 0.05 5.59 5.28
CA ARG A 79 1.44 5.26 5.62
C ARG A 79 1.45 4.10 6.61
N ASN A 80 1.97 2.95 6.19
CA ASN A 80 2.27 1.84 7.11
C ASN A 80 3.71 1.93 7.60
N TYR A 81 3.94 2.53 8.76
CA TYR A 81 5.30 2.72 9.30
C TYR A 81 6.07 1.42 9.58
N LEU A 82 5.40 0.26 9.62
CA LEU A 82 6.08 -1.04 9.76
C LEU A 82 6.71 -1.50 8.44
N ASN A 83 6.21 -1.04 7.30
CA ASN A 83 6.68 -1.44 5.98
C ASN A 83 6.27 -0.37 4.95
N TYR A 84 7.13 0.64 4.77
CA TYR A 84 6.90 1.74 3.81
C TYR A 84 8.13 2.10 2.98
N GLN A 85 9.28 1.47 3.24
CA GLN A 85 10.55 1.77 2.57
C GLN A 85 11.05 0.53 1.84
N VAL A 86 11.54 0.75 0.64
CA VAL A 86 12.26 -0.23 -0.18
C VAL A 86 13.66 0.30 -0.36
N PHE A 87 14.67 -0.55 -0.16
CA PHE A 87 16.07 -0.18 -0.25
C PHE A 87 16.82 -1.11 -1.20
N ASP A 88 17.46 -0.51 -2.20
CA ASP A 88 18.32 -1.14 -3.22
C ASP A 88 17.78 -2.47 -3.77
N GLN A 89 16.47 -2.52 -4.04
CA GLN A 89 15.83 -3.73 -4.51
C GLN A 89 15.94 -3.84 -6.03
N VAL A 90 16.33 -5.00 -6.53
CA VAL A 90 16.28 -5.31 -7.97
C VAL A 90 14.81 -5.32 -8.43
N ILE A 91 14.50 -4.48 -9.42
CA ILE A 91 13.19 -4.38 -10.06
C ILE A 91 13.19 -4.89 -11.50
N GLY A 92 14.37 -5.16 -12.08
CA GLY A 92 14.50 -5.73 -13.40
C GLY A 92 15.93 -6.11 -13.75
N GLU A 93 16.05 -7.03 -14.70
CA GLU A 93 17.31 -7.41 -15.36
C GLU A 93 17.18 -7.11 -16.86
N GLY A 94 18.26 -6.64 -17.46
CA GLY A 94 18.25 -6.28 -18.87
C GLY A 94 18.30 -7.47 -19.80
N ASP A 95 17.72 -7.28 -20.99
CA ASP A 95 17.60 -8.24 -22.07
C ASP A 95 17.87 -7.60 -23.45
N ASP A 96 18.42 -6.38 -23.47
CA ASP A 96 18.64 -5.52 -24.65
C ASP A 96 17.35 -5.09 -25.39
N LYS A 97 16.15 -5.36 -24.84
CA LYS A 97 14.84 -5.09 -25.48
C LYS A 97 13.89 -4.28 -24.60
N THR A 98 13.85 -4.57 -23.31
CA THR A 98 12.92 -4.02 -22.34
C THR A 98 13.46 -2.71 -21.78
N ASN A 99 12.65 -1.65 -21.83
CA ASN A 99 12.97 -0.35 -21.27
C ASN A 99 11.93 0.16 -20.25
N LYS A 100 10.91 -0.63 -19.94
CA LYS A 100 9.87 -0.31 -18.94
C LYS A 100 9.91 -1.33 -17.82
N PHE A 101 9.98 -0.85 -16.59
CA PHE A 101 10.10 -1.69 -15.39
C PHE A 101 9.10 -1.23 -14.34
N GLN A 102 8.38 -2.18 -13.74
CA GLN A 102 7.41 -1.89 -12.67
C GLN A 102 8.15 -1.77 -11.34
N LEU A 103 7.87 -0.73 -10.55
CA LEU A 103 8.27 -0.71 -9.14
C LEU A 103 7.54 -1.82 -8.39
N MET A 104 8.29 -2.62 -7.64
CA MET A 104 7.77 -3.78 -6.91
C MET A 104 8.40 -3.86 -5.53
N ILE A 105 7.78 -4.66 -4.66
CA ILE A 105 8.35 -5.18 -3.42
C ILE A 105 8.49 -6.67 -3.56
N ASN A 106 9.67 -7.18 -3.21
CA ASN A 106 9.97 -8.61 -3.20
C ASN A 106 10.02 -9.10 -1.75
N TYR A 107 9.02 -9.88 -1.36
CA TYR A 107 9.05 -10.65 -0.14
C TYR A 107 9.87 -11.91 -0.39
N SER A 108 11.07 -11.94 0.17
CA SER A 108 11.99 -13.07 0.03
C SER A 108 11.50 -14.27 0.84
N ASP A 109 11.47 -15.43 0.19
CA ASP A 109 11.24 -16.72 0.82
C ASP A 109 12.08 -17.78 0.08
N LYS A 110 12.42 -18.86 0.77
CA LYS A 110 13.26 -19.93 0.21
C LYS A 110 12.53 -20.82 -0.79
N ILE A 111 11.21 -20.89 -0.70
CA ILE A 111 10.37 -21.79 -1.51
C ILE A 111 9.67 -20.99 -2.58
N ILE A 112 8.92 -19.95 -2.19
CA ILE A 112 8.11 -19.15 -3.11
C ILE A 112 8.20 -17.67 -2.72
N PRO A 113 9.05 -16.88 -3.39
CA PRO A 113 9.04 -15.43 -3.19
C PRO A 113 7.72 -14.84 -3.68
N LEU A 114 7.25 -13.79 -2.99
CA LEU A 114 6.07 -13.04 -3.40
C LEU A 114 6.50 -11.65 -3.90
N GLN A 115 5.95 -11.25 -5.04
CA GLN A 115 6.17 -9.91 -5.59
C GLN A 115 4.87 -9.11 -5.51
N GLN A 116 4.96 -7.88 -5.01
CA GLN A 116 3.83 -6.95 -4.98
C GLN A 116 4.17 -5.73 -5.84
N LYS A 117 3.30 -5.40 -6.79
CA LYS A 117 3.43 -4.18 -7.59
C LYS A 117 3.18 -2.96 -6.71
N ILE A 118 4.00 -1.93 -6.88
CA ILE A 118 3.81 -0.64 -6.22
C ILE A 118 3.38 0.40 -7.23
N THR A 119 2.18 0.91 -7.01
CA THR A 119 1.65 2.10 -7.68
C THR A 119 1.83 3.31 -6.75
N LYS A 120 1.75 4.51 -7.32
CA LYS A 120 1.80 5.77 -6.55
C LYS A 120 2.99 5.88 -5.56
N PRO A 121 4.24 5.62 -6.00
CA PRO A 121 5.40 5.80 -5.14
C PRO A 121 5.52 7.27 -4.69
N ILE A 122 6.26 7.50 -3.60
CA ILE A 122 6.60 8.85 -3.16
C ILE A 122 7.82 9.30 -3.95
N LEU A 123 7.58 9.92 -5.11
CA LEU A 123 8.63 10.24 -6.09
C LEU A 123 9.82 11.00 -5.52
N LYS A 124 9.61 11.90 -4.54
CA LYS A 124 10.71 12.64 -3.89
C LYS A 124 11.72 11.77 -3.13
N THR A 125 11.37 10.52 -2.85
CA THR A 125 12.23 9.54 -2.15
C THR A 125 12.81 8.50 -3.08
N LEU A 126 12.42 8.51 -4.36
CA LEU A 126 12.84 7.53 -5.33
C LEU A 126 14.30 7.76 -5.73
N SER A 127 15.09 6.70 -5.66
CA SER A 127 16.43 6.59 -6.23
C SER A 127 16.50 5.33 -7.08
N LEU A 128 17.11 5.44 -8.26
CA LEU A 128 17.27 4.34 -9.22
C LEU A 128 18.74 4.17 -9.56
N ALA A 129 19.19 2.93 -9.74
CA ALA A 129 20.54 2.64 -10.17
C ALA A 129 20.60 1.49 -11.18
N ILE A 130 21.54 1.58 -12.13
CA ILE A 130 21.92 0.47 -13.01
C ILE A 130 23.30 0.00 -12.58
N ASP A 131 23.41 -1.26 -12.15
CA ASP A 131 24.66 -1.85 -11.65
C ASP A 131 25.36 -0.93 -10.61
N SER A 132 24.57 -0.46 -9.63
CA SER A 132 24.96 0.48 -8.56
C SER A 132 25.31 1.91 -9.00
N ASN A 133 25.20 2.25 -10.28
CA ASN A 133 25.35 3.63 -10.75
C ASN A 133 24.00 4.34 -10.77
N THR A 134 23.89 5.44 -10.02
CA THR A 134 22.65 6.23 -9.93
C THR A 134 22.25 6.76 -11.31
N ILE A 135 20.96 6.65 -11.64
CA ILE A 135 20.37 7.17 -12.86
C ILE A 135 19.18 8.08 -12.55
N ASN A 136 18.92 9.02 -13.46
CA ASN A 136 17.70 9.83 -13.45
C ASN A 136 16.88 9.46 -14.69
N THR A 137 15.62 9.09 -14.47
CA THR A 137 14.70 8.70 -15.54
C THR A 137 13.26 9.00 -15.12
N GLU A 138 12.34 9.01 -16.07
CA GLU A 138 10.94 9.26 -15.79
C GLU A 138 10.28 8.06 -15.10
N VAL A 139 9.50 8.35 -14.05
CA VAL A 139 8.66 7.37 -13.37
C VAL A 139 7.23 7.89 -13.33
N ASP A 140 6.30 7.07 -13.79
CA ASP A 140 4.88 7.40 -13.74
C ASP A 140 4.39 7.41 -12.29
N LYS A 141 3.93 8.57 -11.82
CA LYS A 141 3.48 8.78 -10.45
C LYS A 141 2.22 8.03 -10.06
N TYR A 142 1.47 7.48 -11.00
CA TYR A 142 0.24 6.73 -10.74
C TYR A 142 0.45 5.24 -10.91
N THR A 143 1.22 4.79 -11.90
CA THR A 143 1.42 3.36 -12.17
C THR A 143 2.69 2.81 -11.52
N GLY A 144 3.66 3.67 -11.18
CA GLY A 144 4.97 3.22 -10.69
C GLY A 144 5.85 2.60 -11.78
N ILE A 145 5.56 2.86 -13.06
CA ILE A 145 6.38 2.38 -14.17
C ILE A 145 7.58 3.29 -14.36
N VAL A 146 8.77 2.72 -14.25
CA VAL A 146 10.06 3.31 -14.60
C VAL A 146 10.27 3.16 -16.10
N THR A 147 10.52 4.25 -16.83
CA THR A 147 10.81 4.20 -18.27
C THR A 147 12.24 4.67 -18.52
N LEU A 148 13.08 3.78 -19.05
CA LEU A 148 14.45 4.09 -19.47
C LEU A 148 14.48 4.64 -20.91
N ASN A 149 15.41 5.56 -21.17
CA ASN A 149 15.64 6.15 -22.50
C ASN A 149 16.12 5.12 -23.54
N LYS A 150 16.74 4.03 -23.09
CA LYS A 150 17.20 2.92 -23.92
C LYS A 150 16.86 1.60 -23.21
N PRO A 151 16.70 0.49 -23.96
CA PRO A 151 16.60 -0.83 -23.36
C PRO A 151 17.74 -1.10 -22.37
N LEU A 152 17.41 -1.78 -21.26
CA LEU A 152 18.40 -2.15 -20.27
C LEU A 152 19.31 -3.23 -20.88
N LYS A 153 20.62 -3.00 -20.79
CA LYS A 153 21.63 -3.88 -21.37
C LYS A 153 21.55 -5.27 -20.75
N LYS A 154 21.70 -6.32 -21.57
CA LYS A 154 21.68 -7.70 -21.08
C LYS A 154 22.68 -7.94 -19.94
N GLY A 155 22.17 -8.50 -18.84
CA GLY A 155 22.94 -8.81 -17.62
C GLY A 155 23.10 -7.64 -16.65
N SER A 156 22.71 -6.42 -17.02
CA SER A 156 22.65 -5.29 -16.09
C SER A 156 21.39 -5.38 -15.22
N LYS A 157 21.52 -4.95 -13.95
CA LYS A 157 20.42 -4.93 -12.98
C LYS A 157 19.96 -3.50 -12.74
N LEU A 158 18.66 -3.30 -12.80
CA LEU A 158 18.01 -2.06 -12.36
C LEU A 158 17.55 -2.25 -10.92
N THR A 159 18.06 -1.41 -10.01
CA THR A 159 17.63 -1.36 -8.61
C THR A 159 16.88 -0.07 -8.31
N ALA A 160 16.01 -0.13 -7.30
CA ALA A 160 15.23 1.00 -6.82
C ALA A 160 15.21 1.06 -5.29
N SER A 161 15.31 2.28 -4.76
CA SER A 161 14.99 2.62 -3.38
C SER A 161 13.89 3.67 -3.37
N PHE A 162 12.85 3.50 -2.56
CA PHE A 162 11.74 4.46 -2.50
C PHE A 162 10.88 4.24 -1.25
N GLU A 163 10.11 5.27 -0.91
CA GLU A 163 8.98 5.14 0.01
C GLU A 163 7.66 5.00 -0.75
N TYR A 164 6.71 4.32 -0.12
CA TYR A 164 5.35 4.17 -0.62
C TYR A 164 4.32 4.27 0.50
N ASP A 165 3.09 4.60 0.12
CA ASP A 165 1.92 4.54 1.00
C ASP A 165 0.94 3.55 0.36
N LEU A 166 0.18 2.81 1.17
CA LEU A 166 -0.87 1.93 0.68
C LEU A 166 -2.07 2.76 0.21
N VAL A 167 -2.69 2.36 -0.90
CA VAL A 167 -3.90 3.01 -1.41
C VAL A 167 -5.11 2.39 -0.72
N MET A 168 -5.68 3.15 0.20
CA MET A 168 -6.74 2.68 1.09
C MET A 168 -8.02 3.49 0.90
N ARG A 169 -9.16 2.89 1.20
CA ARG A 169 -10.43 3.62 1.39
C ARG A 169 -11.08 3.19 2.69
N PHE A 170 -12.01 4.00 3.20
CA PHE A 170 -12.87 3.55 4.29
C PHE A 170 -13.73 2.36 3.85
N ALA A 171 -13.93 1.40 4.75
CA ALA A 171 -14.85 0.28 4.55
C ALA A 171 -16.32 0.69 4.78
N GLN A 172 -16.53 1.71 5.61
CA GLN A 172 -17.82 2.16 6.12
C GLN A 172 -18.18 3.55 5.56
N ASP A 173 -19.48 3.90 5.53
CA ASP A 173 -19.95 5.27 5.21
C ASP A 173 -20.27 6.11 6.44
N ASP A 174 -20.18 5.49 7.61
CA ASP A 174 -20.50 6.05 8.92
C ASP A 174 -19.60 5.42 9.98
N PHE A 175 -19.50 6.08 11.13
CA PHE A 175 -18.86 5.56 12.33
C PHE A 175 -19.42 6.31 13.54
N ASP A 176 -19.41 5.66 14.70
CA ASP A 176 -19.92 6.27 15.93
C ASP A 176 -18.84 7.13 16.59
N ILE A 177 -19.29 8.23 17.18
CA ILE A 177 -18.45 9.21 17.86
C ILE A 177 -18.94 9.33 19.29
N THR A 178 -18.05 9.11 20.26
CA THR A 178 -18.36 9.28 21.69
C THR A 178 -17.53 10.40 22.29
N TYR A 179 -18.20 11.40 22.85
CA TYR A 179 -17.55 12.46 23.62
C TYR A 179 -17.22 11.98 25.03
N GLN A 180 -15.98 12.17 25.46
CA GLN A 180 -15.52 11.78 26.78
C GLN A 180 -15.63 12.95 27.77
N PRO A 181 -15.92 12.71 29.06
CA PRO A 181 -15.99 13.78 30.07
C PRO A 181 -14.71 14.63 30.19
N CYS A 182 -13.55 14.08 29.82
CA CYS A 182 -12.27 14.81 29.78
C CYS A 182 -12.09 15.71 28.56
N GLY A 183 -13.08 15.80 27.66
CA GLY A 183 -13.05 16.62 26.46
C GLY A 183 -12.43 15.95 25.22
N ALA A 184 -11.97 14.71 25.36
CA ALA A 184 -11.50 13.88 24.25
C ALA A 184 -12.66 13.25 23.47
N VAL A 185 -12.37 12.79 22.25
CA VAL A 185 -13.32 12.12 21.37
C VAL A 185 -12.83 10.70 21.11
N ALA A 186 -13.64 9.72 21.50
CA ALA A 186 -13.39 8.32 21.18
C ALA A 186 -14.11 7.95 19.87
N LEU A 187 -13.39 7.33 18.95
CA LEU A 187 -13.94 6.78 17.72
C LEU A 187 -14.33 5.32 17.91
N SER A 188 -15.43 4.89 17.31
CA SER A 188 -15.69 3.46 17.12
C SER A 188 -14.63 2.82 16.23
N GLU A 189 -14.69 1.50 16.10
CA GLU A 189 -13.82 0.78 15.16
C GLU A 189 -14.02 1.29 13.73
N ILE A 190 -12.93 1.75 13.12
CA ILE A 190 -12.91 2.19 11.73
C ILE A 190 -12.03 1.24 10.95
N GLU A 191 -12.53 0.80 9.80
CA GLU A 191 -11.81 -0.12 8.94
C GLU A 191 -11.42 0.55 7.62
N LEU A 192 -10.19 0.29 7.19
CA LEU A 192 -9.69 0.64 5.86
C LEU A 192 -9.40 -0.64 5.06
N ILE A 193 -9.73 -0.58 3.78
CA ILE A 193 -9.52 -1.68 2.84
C ILE A 193 -8.63 -1.17 1.71
N GLU A 194 -7.62 -1.96 1.37
CA GLU A 194 -6.76 -1.70 0.21
C GLU A 194 -7.56 -1.77 -1.08
N VAL A 195 -7.31 -0.82 -1.98
CA VAL A 195 -7.95 -0.78 -3.30
C VAL A 195 -6.97 -1.33 -4.31
N GLU A 196 -7.34 -2.43 -4.96
CA GLU A 196 -6.59 -2.93 -6.12
C GLU A 196 -6.79 -2.00 -7.32
N GLU A 197 -5.71 -1.74 -8.07
CA GLU A 197 -5.66 -0.85 -9.23
C GLU A 197 -5.24 -1.58 -10.50
#